data_AF-A0A2H6N465-F1
#
_entry.id   AF-A0A2H6N465-F1
#
_cell.length_a   1.000
_cell.length_b   1.000
_cell.length_c   1.000
_cell.angle_alpha   90.00
_cell.angle_beta   90.00
_cell.angle_gamma   90.00
#
_symmetry.space_group_name_H-M   'P 1'
#
loop_
_entity.id
_entity.type
_entity.pdbx_description
1 polymer ?
#
loop_
_entity_poly.entity_id
_entity_poly.type
_entity_poly.pdbx_seq_one_letter_code
_entity_poly.pdbx_strand_id
1 'polypeptide(L)'
;VEPITGFTLHFAKRLQINMLVKPNKKITALKNIKHHFVFPILWLNETAIIDDEKADIFRSKVTNKIKLLNFFQLALMIIGSVIFLGFLVAFFLCKGKSPK
;
A
#
# COMPACT_ATOMS: atom_id res chain seq x y z
N VAL A 1 -1.20 -4.15 1.04
CA VAL A 1 -1.28 -3.56 -0.31
C VAL A 1 -0.07 -2.69 -0.49
N GLU A 2 0.62 -2.80 -1.61
CA GLU A 2 1.77 -1.96 -1.91
C GLU A 2 1.29 -0.55 -2.29
N PRO A 3 1.80 0.51 -1.64
CA PRO A 3 1.19 1.85 -1.71
C PRO A 3 1.37 2.57 -3.05
N ILE A 4 2.37 2.22 -3.86
CA ILE A 4 2.69 2.93 -5.10
C ILE A 4 1.94 2.34 -6.29
N THR A 5 1.94 1.01 -6.42
CA THR A 5 1.34 0.25 -7.52
C THR A 5 -0.07 -0.25 -7.21
N GLY A 6 -0.46 -0.30 -5.93
CA GLY A 6 -1.75 -0.84 -5.49
C GLY A 6 -1.83 -2.37 -5.49
N PHE A 7 -0.74 -3.10 -5.77
CA PHE A 7 -0.75 -4.56 -5.79
C PHE A 7 -0.86 -5.18 -4.39
N THR A 8 -1.63 -6.26 -4.28
CA THR A 8 -1.77 -7.06 -3.05
C THR A 8 -0.65 -8.09 -2.98
N LEU A 9 0.39 -7.83 -2.17
CA LEU A 9 1.50 -8.78 -1.97
C LEU A 9 1.13 -9.96 -1.04
N HIS A 10 0.18 -9.73 -0.13
CA HIS A 10 -0.34 -10.74 0.78
C HIS A 10 -1.83 -10.44 1.00
N PHE A 11 -2.67 -11.45 0.84
CA PHE A 11 -4.11 -11.31 0.98
C PHE A 11 -4.73 -12.57 1.60
N ALA A 12 -5.73 -12.36 2.45
CA ALA A 12 -6.52 -13.41 3.06
C ALA A 12 -8.00 -13.00 3.05
N LYS A 13 -8.83 -13.72 2.29
CA LYS A 13 -10.28 -13.56 2.25
C LYS A 13 -10.93 -14.65 3.09
N ARG A 14 -11.62 -14.23 4.14
CA ARG A 14 -12.44 -15.11 4.97
C ARG A 14 -13.90 -14.86 4.66
N LEU A 15 -14.59 -15.88 4.19
CA LEU A 15 -16.01 -15.83 3.86
C LEU A 15 -16.76 -16.89 4.64
N GLN A 16 -17.93 -16.52 5.17
CA GLN A 16 -18.87 -17.46 5.76
C GLN A 16 -20.16 -17.44 4.96
N ILE A 17 -20.55 -18.60 4.45
CA ILE A 17 -21.83 -18.77 3.77
C ILE A 17 -22.87 -19.17 4.83
N ASN A 18 -23.93 -18.37 4.89
CA ASN A 18 -25.02 -18.53 5.84
C ASN A 18 -26.35 -18.68 5.10
N MET A 19 -27.27 -19.45 5.68
CA MET A 19 -28.65 -19.55 5.22
C MET A 19 -29.60 -19.04 6.29
N LEU A 20 -30.52 -18.16 5.91
CA LEU A 20 -31.59 -17.72 6.81
C LEU A 20 -32.70 -18.78 6.84
N VAL A 21 -32.90 -19.37 8.00
CA VAL A 21 -33.94 -20.37 8.22
C VAL A 21 -35.14 -19.70 8.87
N LYS A 22 -36.31 -19.83 8.23
CA LYS A 22 -37.59 -19.31 8.72
C LYS A 22 -38.57 -20.45 9.01
N PRO A 23 -39.36 -20.38 10.09
CA PRO A 23 -40.47 -21.28 10.32
C PRO A 23 -41.45 -21.28 9.15
N ASN A 24 -41.87 -22.46 8.71
CA ASN A 24 -42.91 -22.56 7.69
C ASN A 24 -43.84 -23.75 7.98
N LYS A 25 -45.14 -23.46 8.17
CA LYS A 25 -46.16 -24.46 8.48
C LYS A 25 -46.48 -25.39 7.30
N LYS A 26 -46.16 -24.98 6.06
CA LYS A 26 -46.41 -25.76 4.83
C LYS A 26 -45.30 -26.77 4.52
N ILE A 27 -44.09 -26.57 5.05
CA ILE A 27 -42.93 -27.44 4.80
C ILE A 27 -42.67 -28.25 6.06
N THR A 28 -42.87 -29.58 6.00
CA THR A 28 -42.78 -30.48 7.17
C THR A 28 -41.44 -30.36 7.90
N ALA A 29 -40.33 -30.18 7.17
CA ALA A 29 -38.99 -30.02 7.74
C ALA A 29 -38.80 -28.70 8.53
N LEU A 30 -39.52 -27.63 8.16
CA LEU A 30 -39.41 -26.31 8.79
C LEU A 30 -40.51 -26.04 9.83
N LYS A 31 -41.43 -26.99 10.03
CA LYS A 31 -42.62 -26.85 10.89
C LYS A 31 -42.27 -26.79 12.38
N ASN A 32 -41.21 -27.48 12.79
CA ASN A 32 -40.79 -27.57 14.19
C ASN A 32 -39.83 -26.44 14.62
N ILE A 33 -39.41 -25.59 13.67
CA ILE A 33 -38.54 -24.45 13.96
C ILE A 33 -39.38 -23.32 14.55
N LYS A 34 -39.05 -22.91 15.79
CA LYS A 34 -39.84 -21.91 16.54
C LYS A 34 -39.47 -20.46 16.23
N HIS A 35 -38.21 -20.21 15.87
CA HIS A 35 -37.66 -18.86 15.69
C HIS A 35 -36.81 -18.77 14.43
N HIS A 36 -36.64 -17.55 13.92
CA HIS A 36 -35.78 -17.29 12.77
C HIS A 36 -34.33 -17.37 13.25
N PHE A 37 -33.48 -18.10 12.52
CA PHE A 37 -32.06 -18.14 12.82
C PHE A 37 -31.22 -18.21 11.55
N VAL A 38 -29.97 -17.76 11.68
CA VAL A 38 -28.98 -17.81 10.61
C VAL A 38 -28.16 -19.07 10.81
N PHE A 39 -28.29 -20.03 9.89
CA PHE A 39 -27.56 -21.28 9.94
C PHE A 39 -26.23 -21.16 9.17
N PRO A 40 -25.08 -21.34 9.83
CA PRO A 40 -23.80 -21.36 9.14
C PRO A 40 -23.68 -22.66 8.35
N ILE A 41 -23.43 -22.56 7.04
CA ILE A 41 -23.24 -23.73 6.20
C ILE A 41 -21.77 -24.11 6.16
N LEU A 42 -20.92 -23.15 5.77
CA LEU A 42 -19.48 -23.39 5.61
C LEU A 42 -18.69 -22.10 5.67
N TRP A 43 -17.39 -22.24 5.96
CA TRP A 43 -16.42 -21.16 6.03
C TRP A 43 -15.30 -21.42 5.03
N LEU A 44 -14.90 -20.39 4.30
CA LEU A 44 -13.83 -20.42 3.31
C LEU A 44 -12.74 -19.45 3.73
N ASN A 45 -11.49 -19.89 3.65
CA ASN A 45 -10.32 -19.05 3.83
C ASN A 45 -9.46 -19.15 2.58
N GLU A 46 -9.52 -18.14 1.73
CA GLU A 46 -8.70 -18.03 0.53
C GLU A 46 -7.51 -17.13 0.85
N THR A 47 -6.30 -17.68 0.83
CA THR A 47 -5.06 -16.95 1.10
C THR A 47 -4.17 -16.97 -0.12
N ALA A 48 -3.61 -15.82 -0.49
CA ALA A 48 -2.64 -15.69 -1.55
C ALA A 48 -1.46 -14.86 -1.06
N ILE A 49 -0.25 -15.41 -1.25
CA ILE A 49 1.01 -14.77 -0.88
C ILE A 49 1.87 -14.73 -2.12
N ILE A 50 2.50 -13.59 -2.39
CA ILE A 50 3.47 -13.49 -3.47
C ILE A 50 4.67 -14.39 -3.18
N ASP A 51 5.11 -15.14 -4.18
CA ASP A 51 6.32 -15.97 -4.10
C ASP A 51 7.59 -15.11 -4.03
N ASP A 52 8.63 -15.62 -3.37
CA ASP A 52 9.86 -14.86 -3.10
C ASP A 52 10.56 -14.40 -4.39
N GLU A 53 10.59 -15.25 -5.43
CA GLU A 53 11.16 -14.89 -6.74
C GLU A 53 10.43 -13.68 -7.35
N LYS A 54 9.10 -13.69 -7.29
CA LYS A 54 8.27 -12.61 -7.82
C LYS A 54 8.37 -11.35 -6.97
N ALA A 55 8.54 -11.50 -5.65
CA ALA A 55 8.77 -10.39 -4.73
C ALA A 55 10.09 -9.68 -5.04
N ASP A 56 11.15 -10.42 -5.36
CA ASP A 56 12.46 -9.84 -5.69
C ASP A 56 12.48 -9.16 -7.05
N ILE A 57 11.78 -9.73 -8.04
CA ILE A 57 11.53 -9.05 -9.32
C ILE A 57 10.74 -7.75 -9.10
N PHE A 58 9.73 -7.78 -8.23
CA PHE A 58 8.95 -6.59 -7.89
C PHE A 58 9.81 -5.51 -7.21
N ARG A 59 10.62 -5.87 -6.21
CA ARG A 59 11.53 -4.96 -5.51
C ARG A 59 12.55 -4.32 -6.45
N SER A 60 13.16 -5.13 -7.31
CA SER A 60 14.18 -4.65 -8.26
C SER A 60 13.60 -3.70 -9.31
N LYS A 61 12.37 -3.96 -9.79
CA LYS A 61 11.74 -3.13 -10.82
C LYS A 61 11.10 -1.86 -10.28
N VAL A 62 10.46 -1.91 -9.11
CA VAL A 62 9.67 -0.78 -8.60
C VAL A 62 10.44 -0.08 -7.49
N THR A 63 10.66 -0.76 -6.37
CA THR A 63 11.21 -0.14 -5.15
C THR A 63 12.61 0.43 -5.38
N ASN A 64 13.49 -0.31 -6.05
CA ASN A 64 14.87 0.12 -6.26
C ASN A 64 14.97 1.29 -7.23
N LYS A 65 14.16 1.33 -8.29
CA LYS A 65 14.17 2.46 -9.23
C LYS A 65 13.72 3.75 -8.57
N ILE A 66 12.66 3.70 -7.76
CA ILE A 66 12.15 4.88 -7.06
C ILE A 66 13.16 5.37 -6.02
N LYS A 67 13.78 4.46 -5.27
CA LYS A 67 14.86 4.81 -4.32
C LYS A 67 16.06 5.43 -5.02
N LEU A 68 16.48 4.87 -6.16
CA LEU A 68 17.59 5.39 -6.94
C LEU A 68 17.31 6.83 -7.42
N LEU A 69 16.13 7.06 -7.99
CA LEU A 69 15.72 8.40 -8.44
C LEU A 69 15.66 9.40 -7.29
N ASN A 70 15.08 9.00 -6.14
CA ASN A 70 15.02 9.85 -4.96
C ASN A 70 16.42 10.21 -4.44
N PHE A 71 17.35 9.26 -4.44
CA PHE A 71 18.74 9.50 -4.07
C PHE A 71 19.43 10.47 -5.03
N PHE A 72 19.28 10.28 -6.33
CA PHE A 72 19.81 11.21 -7.34
C PHE A 72 19.23 12.61 -7.19
N GLN A 73 17.91 12.72 -7.00
CA GLN A 73 17.24 13.99 -6.76
C GLN A 73 17.81 14.71 -5.54
N LEU A 74 17.99 13.99 -4.42
CA LEU A 74 18.56 14.55 -3.20
C LEU A 74 20.00 15.03 -3.42
N ALA A 75 20.83 14.23 -4.10
CA ALA A 75 22.21 14.58 -4.41
C ALA A 75 22.30 15.87 -5.25
N LEU A 76 21.48 15.96 -6.31
CA LEU A 76 21.40 17.16 -7.15
C LEU A 76 20.92 18.39 -6.36
N MET A 77 19.94 18.21 -5.47
CA MET A 77 19.44 19.29 -4.62
C MET A 77 20.52 19.83 -3.67
N ILE A 78 21.32 18.95 -3.07
CA ILE A 78 22.43 19.34 -2.19
C ILE A 78 23.49 20.11 -2.98
N ILE A 79 23.93 19.59 -4.13
CA ILE A 79 24.94 20.25 -4.98
C ILE A 79 24.45 21.63 -5.41
N GLY A 80 23.22 21.73 -5.89
CA GLY A 80 22.62 23.00 -6.30
C GLY A 80 22.55 24.01 -5.15
N SER A 81 22.18 23.56 -3.95
CA SER A 81 22.13 24.41 -2.75
C SER A 81 23.51 24.96 -2.37
N VAL A 82 24.55 24.12 -2.37
CA VAL A 82 25.93 24.54 -2.04
C VAL A 82 26.44 25.58 -3.03
N ILE A 83 26.24 25.35 -4.33
CA ILE A 83 26.66 26.29 -5.38
C ILE A 83 25.93 27.62 -5.21
N PHE A 84 24.61 27.58 -4.98
CA PHE A 84 23.79 28.77 -4.78
C PHE A 84 24.23 29.60 -3.56
N LEU A 85 24.46 28.95 -2.41
CA LEU A 85 25.00 29.63 -1.23
C LEU A 85 26.39 30.22 -1.50
N GLY A 86 27.26 29.50 -2.21
CA GLY A 86 28.58 30.00 -2.60
C GLY A 86 28.50 31.30 -3.41
N PHE A 87 27.63 31.34 -4.42
CA PHE A 87 27.41 32.55 -5.22
C PHE A 87 26.79 33.69 -4.41
N LEU A 88 25.84 33.41 -3.52
CA LEU A 88 25.26 34.42 -2.63
C LEU A 88 26.34 35.06 -1.74
N VAL A 89 27.18 34.25 -1.09
CA VAL A 89 28.27 34.75 -0.25
C VAL A 89 29.24 35.61 -1.06
N ALA A 90 29.66 35.15 -2.24
CA ALA A 90 30.54 35.92 -3.13
C ALA A 90 29.91 37.27 -3.53
N PHE A 91 28.62 37.29 -3.85
CA PHE A 91 27.89 38.51 -4.19
C PHE A 91 27.88 39.52 -3.03
N PHE A 92 27.58 39.09 -1.81
CA PHE A 92 27.58 39.97 -0.63
C PHE A 92 28.98 40.51 -0.31
N LEU A 93 30.02 39.68 -0.44
CA LEU A 93 31.41 40.11 -0.22
C LEU A 93 31.89 41.12 -1.28
N CYS A 94 31.52 40.92 -2.55
CA CYS A 94 31.83 41.87 -3.62
C CYS A 94 31.09 43.21 -3.45
N LYS A 95 29.82 43.18 -3.02
CA LYS A 95 29.04 44.41 -2.77
C LYS A 95 29.54 45.19 -1.55
N GLY A 96 30.06 44.50 -0.52
CA GLY A 96 30.67 45.14 0.66
C GLY A 96 32.02 45.81 0.40
N LYS A 97 32.68 45.52 -0.73
CA LYS A 97 33.94 46.13 -1.18
C LYS A 97 33.76 47.28 -2.17
N SER A 98 32.63 48.01 -2.12
CA SER A 98 32.53 49.28 -2.87
C SER A 98 33.60 50.25 -2.33
N PRO A 99 34.62 50.62 -3.12
CA PRO A 99 35.71 51.45 -2.63
C PRO A 99 35.17 52.85 -2.35
N LYS A 100 35.56 53.42 -1.20
CA LYS A 100 35.56 54.88 -1.02
C LYS A 100 36.69 55.48 -1.84
#